data_AF-A0A848D2J3-F1
#
_entry.id   AF-A0A848D2J3-F1
#
_cell.length_a   1.000
_cell.length_b   1.000
_cell.length_c   1.000
_cell.angle_alpha   90.00
_cell.angle_beta   90.00
_cell.angle_gamma   90.00
#
_symmetry.space_group_name_H-M   'P 1'
#
loop_
_entity.id
_entity.type
_entity.pdbx_description
1 polymer ?
#
loop_
_entity_poly.entity_id
_entity_poly.type
_entity_poly.pdbx_seq_one_letter_code
_entity_poly.pdbx_strand_id
1 'polypeptide(L)'
;MQTRITSLRHARTAIRILAACVVAAMMLPTIGACTSPRIAGRAESEHQVSECEIAYRSATAGDERARTAPLLERYLATSSSAQAWQTVAAICPQRLSEGIIRSAQAQWNAQNIAASLSTTYTASTTDGNALRRQRLDGVTSLPLDNTTLRHLALAEDRAGSAMQLLAAKNAPGATLTLSDNHHAAGSQLMTLAGNTGDLRQKEYDVSTLIANPSTATDHNTGLTAASAAIVEMDCTLEELAALSSAGQAPTTGDAATRTQQMLTVIRLVTGHCYQAFANGYPSGDFAVFASTSKQ
;
A
#
# COMPACT_ATOMS: atom_id res chain seq x y z
N MET A 1 -13.37 -72.99 6.20
CA MET A 1 -13.87 -71.64 6.54
C MET A 1 -13.35 -71.25 7.91
N GLN A 2 -12.36 -70.36 7.99
CA GLN A 2 -11.93 -69.71 9.23
C GLN A 2 -11.61 -68.24 8.90
N THR A 3 -12.57 -67.37 9.19
CA THR A 3 -12.47 -65.92 9.06
C THR A 3 -11.68 -65.36 10.25
N ARG A 4 -10.40 -65.03 10.05
CA ARG A 4 -9.61 -64.27 11.03
C ARG A 4 -9.89 -62.77 10.85
N ILE A 5 -10.48 -62.19 11.88
CA ILE A 5 -10.88 -60.78 11.99
C ILE A 5 -9.61 -59.91 12.11
N THR A 6 -9.23 -59.25 11.01
CA THR A 6 -8.07 -58.34 10.91
C THR A 6 -8.36 -56.90 11.34
N SER A 7 -9.63 -56.54 11.63
CA SER A 7 -10.04 -55.16 11.93
C SER A 7 -9.64 -54.67 13.34
N LEU A 8 -9.56 -55.57 14.32
CA LEU A 8 -9.26 -55.20 15.72
C LEU A 8 -7.80 -54.78 15.95
N ARG A 9 -6.87 -55.21 15.09
CA ARG A 9 -5.46 -54.81 15.18
C ARG A 9 -5.25 -53.38 14.67
N HIS A 10 -5.89 -53.01 13.57
CA HIS A 10 -5.80 -51.67 12.97
C HIS A 10 -6.45 -50.60 13.84
N ALA A 11 -7.56 -50.91 14.50
CA ALA A 11 -8.21 -49.99 15.46
C ALA A 11 -7.30 -49.71 16.67
N ARG A 12 -6.57 -50.72 17.16
CA ARG A 12 -5.65 -50.57 18.30
C ARG A 12 -4.40 -49.76 17.96
N THR A 13 -3.88 -49.84 16.73
CA THR A 13 -2.77 -48.99 16.27
C THR A 13 -3.22 -47.55 16.04
N ALA A 14 -4.40 -47.34 15.45
CA ALA A 14 -4.94 -46.00 15.22
C ALA A 14 -5.18 -45.24 16.53
N ILE A 15 -5.76 -45.90 17.54
CA ILE A 15 -6.02 -45.28 18.86
C ILE A 15 -4.72 -44.93 19.59
N ARG A 16 -3.65 -45.74 19.45
CA ARG A 16 -2.34 -45.43 20.05
C ARG A 16 -1.65 -44.25 19.40
N ILE A 17 -1.76 -44.10 18.08
CA ILE A 17 -1.18 -42.96 17.34
C ILE A 17 -1.94 -41.67 17.69
N LEU A 18 -3.28 -41.74 17.80
CA LEU A 18 -4.09 -40.58 18.16
C LEU A 18 -3.85 -40.13 19.61
N ALA A 19 -3.68 -41.08 20.54
CA ALA A 19 -3.32 -40.77 21.93
C ALA A 19 -1.92 -40.16 22.06
N ALA A 20 -0.94 -40.62 21.26
CA ALA A 20 0.40 -40.03 21.24
C ALA A 20 0.41 -38.59 20.69
N CYS A 21 -0.39 -38.29 19.66
CA CYS A 21 -0.53 -36.93 19.13
C CYS A 21 -1.24 -35.98 20.10
N VAL A 22 -2.24 -36.45 20.86
CA VAL A 22 -2.94 -35.63 21.86
C VAL A 22 -2.04 -35.33 23.07
N VAL A 23 -1.20 -36.27 23.49
CA VAL A 23 -0.21 -36.04 24.57
C VAL A 23 0.92 -35.11 24.11
N ALA A 24 1.36 -35.19 22.84
CA ALA A 24 2.32 -34.26 22.27
C ALA A 24 1.75 -32.84 22.11
N ALA A 25 0.46 -32.70 21.80
CA ALA A 25 -0.22 -31.40 21.70
C ALA A 25 -0.49 -30.76 23.07
N MET A 26 -0.62 -31.55 24.14
CA MET A 26 -0.78 -31.04 25.52
C MET A 26 0.55 -30.75 26.23
N MET A 27 1.70 -31.12 25.65
CA MET A 27 3.05 -30.81 26.15
C MET A 27 3.74 -29.67 25.38
N LEU A 28 2.97 -28.74 24.81
CA LEU A 28 3.46 -27.41 24.44
C LEU A 28 3.08 -26.43 25.56
N PRO A 29 3.87 -26.33 26.66
CA PRO A 29 3.74 -25.19 27.53
C PRO A 29 4.08 -23.94 26.73
N THR A 30 3.20 -22.95 26.85
CA THR A 30 3.42 -21.56 26.49
C THR A 30 4.85 -21.16 26.79
N ILE A 31 5.63 -20.88 25.75
CA ILE A 31 6.86 -20.09 25.88
C ILE A 31 6.38 -18.66 26.19
N GLY A 32 5.90 -18.45 27.41
CA GLY A 32 5.93 -17.14 28.02
C GLY A 32 7.40 -16.76 28.04
N ALA A 33 7.74 -15.71 27.31
CA ALA A 33 9.07 -15.16 27.34
C ALA A 33 9.44 -14.91 28.80
N CYS A 34 10.30 -15.77 29.37
CA CYS A 34 11.06 -15.45 30.56
C CYS A 34 12.02 -14.32 30.18
N THR A 35 11.49 -13.11 30.11
CA THR A 35 12.33 -11.92 30.25
C THR A 35 12.72 -11.92 31.72
N SER A 36 13.98 -12.26 32.00
CA SER A 36 14.59 -11.81 33.23
C SER A 36 14.36 -10.28 33.31
N PRO A 37 13.99 -9.71 34.47
CA PRO A 37 13.90 -8.27 34.60
C PRO A 37 15.30 -7.70 34.42
N ARG A 38 15.64 -7.37 33.17
CA ARG A 38 16.85 -6.66 32.83
C ARG A 38 16.61 -5.23 33.30
N ILE A 39 17.37 -4.82 34.31
CA ILE A 39 17.49 -3.40 34.61
C ILE A 39 18.25 -2.80 33.43
N ALA A 40 17.53 -2.11 32.55
CA ALA A 40 18.12 -1.33 31.48
C ALA A 40 19.16 -0.40 32.12
N GLY A 41 20.40 -0.42 31.60
CA GLY A 41 21.39 0.56 32.03
C GLY A 41 20.85 1.97 31.78
N ARG A 42 21.30 2.98 32.53
CA ARG A 42 20.81 4.37 32.38
C ARG A 42 20.78 4.82 30.90
N ALA A 43 21.75 4.40 30.10
CA ALA A 43 21.82 4.66 28.66
C ALA A 43 20.73 3.96 27.81
N GLU A 44 20.25 2.78 28.22
CA GLU A 44 19.18 2.03 27.54
C GLU A 44 17.78 2.47 27.99
N SER A 45 17.65 2.97 29.23
CA SER A 45 16.43 3.62 29.70
C SER A 45 16.24 5.03 29.12
N GLU A 46 17.35 5.71 28.78
CA GLU A 46 17.33 7.05 28.17
C GLU A 46 17.18 7.00 26.62
N HIS A 47 17.28 5.82 26.00
CA HIS A 47 17.17 5.67 24.53
C HIS A 47 16.18 4.55 24.13
N GLN A 48 14.91 4.72 24.50
CA GLN A 48 13.83 3.94 23.90
C GLN A 48 13.59 4.47 22.48
N VAL A 49 14.00 3.69 21.48
CA VAL A 49 13.78 4.01 20.06
C VAL A 49 12.27 4.05 19.80
N SER A 50 11.78 5.11 19.15
CA SER A 50 10.34 5.25 18.87
C SER A 50 9.85 4.14 17.93
N GLU A 51 8.56 3.78 18.02
CA GLU A 51 7.96 2.79 17.11
C GLU A 51 8.14 3.17 15.64
N CYS A 52 8.05 4.46 15.34
CA CYS A 52 8.33 5.00 14.02
C CYS A 52 9.78 4.72 13.57
N GLU A 53 10.77 4.99 14.41
CA GLU A 53 12.18 4.75 14.09
C GLU A 53 12.49 3.25 13.95
N ILE A 54 11.84 2.39 14.74
CA ILE A 54 11.92 0.93 14.58
C ILE A 54 11.35 0.49 13.22
N ALA A 55 10.16 0.98 12.86
CA ALA A 55 9.53 0.66 11.59
C ALA A 55 10.38 1.13 10.40
N TYR A 56 10.92 2.35 10.49
CA TYR A 56 11.78 2.92 9.47
C TYR A 56 13.08 2.14 9.27
N ARG A 57 13.77 1.77 10.37
CA ARG A 57 14.98 0.92 10.31
C ARG A 57 14.69 -0.45 9.71
N SER A 58 13.54 -1.03 10.05
CA SER A 58 13.12 -2.32 9.48
C SER A 58 12.89 -2.22 7.96
N ALA A 59 12.17 -1.19 7.50
CA ALA A 59 11.90 -0.97 6.09
C ALA A 59 13.19 -0.71 5.28
N THR A 60 14.07 0.15 5.79
CA THR A 60 15.35 0.47 5.14
C THR A 60 16.31 -0.72 5.08
N ALA A 61 16.37 -1.55 6.12
CA ALA A 61 17.14 -2.80 6.09
C ALA A 61 16.56 -3.81 5.06
N GLY A 62 15.24 -3.81 4.88
CA GLY A 62 14.55 -4.58 3.84
C GLY A 62 14.96 -4.15 2.44
N ASP A 63 15.00 -2.84 2.19
CA ASP A 63 15.43 -2.26 0.90
C ASP A 63 16.88 -2.61 0.55
N GLU A 64 17.79 -2.55 1.52
CA GLU A 64 19.19 -2.94 1.29
C GLU A 64 19.33 -4.42 0.90
N ARG A 65 18.54 -5.29 1.54
CA ARG A 65 18.47 -6.70 1.14
C ARG A 65 17.85 -6.86 -0.26
N ALA A 66 16.82 -6.07 -0.57
CA ALA A 66 16.18 -6.04 -1.90
C ALA A 66 17.10 -5.49 -3.01
N ARG A 67 18.21 -4.82 -2.70
CA ARG A 67 19.19 -4.38 -3.70
C ARG A 67 20.32 -5.38 -3.91
N THR A 68 20.79 -5.98 -2.82
CA THR A 68 22.06 -6.75 -2.80
C THR A 68 21.87 -8.25 -2.89
N ALA A 69 20.72 -8.79 -2.48
CA ALA A 69 20.51 -10.23 -2.40
C ALA A 69 20.38 -10.92 -3.77
N PRO A 70 20.62 -12.25 -3.84
CA PRO A 70 20.31 -13.09 -5.00
C PRO A 70 18.83 -13.04 -5.40
N LEU A 71 18.50 -13.36 -6.65
CA LEU A 71 17.20 -13.06 -7.27
C LEU A 71 15.96 -13.51 -6.46
N LEU A 72 15.95 -14.74 -5.93
CA LEU A 72 14.81 -15.23 -5.13
C LEU A 72 14.69 -14.52 -3.78
N GLU A 73 15.81 -14.32 -3.07
CA GLU A 73 15.82 -13.56 -1.82
C GLU A 73 15.45 -12.10 -2.04
N ARG A 74 15.89 -11.54 -3.18
CA ARG A 74 15.55 -10.20 -3.63
C ARG A 74 14.05 -10.04 -3.82
N TYR A 75 13.40 -11.00 -4.49
CA TYR A 75 11.96 -11.04 -4.65
C TYR A 75 11.25 -11.00 -3.29
N LEU A 76 11.65 -11.88 -2.36
CA LEU A 76 11.06 -11.97 -1.02
C LEU A 76 11.27 -10.68 -0.21
N ALA A 77 12.49 -10.13 -0.24
CA ALA A 77 12.84 -8.89 0.45
C ALA A 77 12.10 -7.68 -0.12
N THR A 78 11.92 -7.62 -1.44
CA THR A 78 11.16 -6.55 -2.09
C THR A 78 9.67 -6.66 -1.73
N SER A 79 9.13 -7.88 -1.75
CA SER A 79 7.74 -8.14 -1.37
C SER A 79 7.45 -7.75 0.09
N SER A 80 8.33 -8.09 1.03
CA SER A 80 8.17 -7.69 2.43
C SER A 80 8.39 -6.19 2.66
N SER A 81 9.31 -5.57 1.91
CA SER A 81 9.57 -4.11 1.99
C SER A 81 8.33 -3.30 1.58
N ALA A 82 7.57 -3.78 0.58
CA ALA A 82 6.30 -3.15 0.20
C ALA A 82 5.35 -2.98 1.39
N GLN A 83 5.22 -4.00 2.24
CA GLN A 83 4.39 -3.92 3.44
C GLN A 83 5.05 -3.08 4.55
N ALA A 84 6.35 -3.24 4.77
CA ALA A 84 7.08 -2.47 5.79
C ALA A 84 6.97 -0.96 5.57
N TRP A 85 7.02 -0.51 4.32
CA TRP A 85 6.86 0.90 3.98
C TRP A 85 5.43 1.43 4.18
N GLN A 86 4.39 0.59 4.06
CA GLN A 86 3.03 0.98 4.48
C GLN A 86 2.92 1.16 5.98
N THR A 87 3.59 0.30 6.75
CA THR A 87 3.68 0.46 8.21
C THR A 87 4.39 1.76 8.58
N VAL A 88 5.48 2.10 7.90
CA VAL A 88 6.14 3.41 8.05
C VAL A 88 5.16 4.54 7.74
N ALA A 89 4.46 4.50 6.61
CA ALA A 89 3.50 5.55 6.26
C ALA A 89 2.36 5.71 7.28
N ALA A 90 1.90 4.61 7.90
CA ALA A 90 0.80 4.63 8.85
C ALA A 90 1.21 5.11 10.25
N ILE A 91 2.45 4.83 10.68
CA ILE A 91 2.93 5.09 12.06
C ILE A 91 3.83 6.34 12.13
N CYS A 92 4.44 6.74 11.01
CA CYS A 92 5.32 7.90 10.90
C CYS A 92 4.69 9.01 10.05
N PRO A 93 3.94 9.96 10.63
CA PRO A 93 3.34 11.07 9.86
C PRO A 93 4.36 11.85 9.04
N GLN A 94 5.56 12.09 9.58
CA GLN A 94 6.65 12.80 8.91
C GLN A 94 7.25 12.04 7.71
N ARG A 95 6.95 10.75 7.57
CA ARG A 95 7.43 9.88 6.48
C ARG A 95 6.27 9.27 5.70
N LEU A 96 5.08 9.87 5.76
CA LEU A 96 3.90 9.37 5.06
C LEU A 96 4.15 9.27 3.55
N SER A 97 4.64 10.36 2.95
CA SER A 97 4.94 10.41 1.51
C SER A 97 6.04 9.44 1.10
N GLU A 98 7.13 9.40 1.89
CA GLU A 98 8.24 8.46 1.65
C GLU A 98 7.73 7.01 1.71
N GLY A 99 6.95 6.65 2.74
CA GLY A 99 6.43 5.29 2.90
C GLY A 99 5.46 4.88 1.78
N ILE A 100 4.59 5.78 1.32
CA ILE A 100 3.69 5.49 0.19
C ILE A 100 4.49 5.22 -1.09
N ILE A 101 5.39 6.13 -1.44
CA ILE A 101 6.19 6.03 -2.68
C ILE A 101 7.11 4.81 -2.63
N ARG A 102 7.82 4.58 -1.52
CA ARG A 102 8.70 3.42 -1.33
C ARG A 102 7.92 2.11 -1.37
N SER A 103 6.71 2.07 -0.81
CA SER A 103 5.83 0.91 -0.93
C SER A 103 5.49 0.64 -2.39
N ALA A 104 5.10 1.65 -3.16
CA ALA A 104 4.80 1.50 -4.58
C ALA A 104 6.04 1.05 -5.40
N GLN A 105 7.21 1.63 -5.14
CA GLN A 105 8.48 1.23 -5.77
C GLN A 105 8.81 -0.24 -5.48
N ALA A 106 8.66 -0.67 -4.22
CA ALA A 106 8.88 -2.06 -3.84
C ALA A 106 7.88 -2.99 -4.56
N GLN A 107 6.59 -2.65 -4.60
CA GLN A 107 5.60 -3.46 -5.32
C GLN A 107 5.92 -3.58 -6.82
N TRP A 108 6.32 -2.48 -7.45
CA TRP A 108 6.72 -2.46 -8.87
C TRP A 108 7.97 -3.33 -9.11
N ASN A 109 8.98 -3.21 -8.25
CA ASN A 109 10.18 -4.04 -8.32
C ASN A 109 9.86 -5.53 -8.10
N ALA A 110 8.97 -5.86 -7.16
CA ALA A 110 8.56 -7.23 -6.89
C ALA A 110 7.85 -7.84 -8.10
N GLN A 111 6.99 -7.07 -8.78
CA GLN A 111 6.34 -7.47 -10.03
C GLN A 111 7.37 -7.76 -11.14
N ASN A 112 8.35 -6.89 -11.32
CA ASN A 112 9.39 -7.06 -12.35
C ASN A 112 10.29 -8.27 -12.07
N ILE A 113 10.66 -8.49 -10.81
CA ILE A 113 11.44 -9.67 -10.42
C ILE A 113 10.59 -10.94 -10.59
N ALA A 114 9.31 -10.92 -10.21
CA ALA A 114 8.41 -12.06 -10.40
C ALA A 114 8.33 -12.48 -11.88
N ALA A 115 8.22 -11.50 -12.79
CA ALA A 115 8.24 -11.76 -14.22
C ALA A 115 9.54 -12.48 -14.66
N SER A 116 10.70 -12.05 -14.13
CA SER A 116 11.99 -12.72 -14.41
C SER A 116 12.07 -14.15 -13.87
N LEU A 117 11.32 -14.43 -12.79
CA LEU A 117 11.20 -15.75 -12.17
C LEU A 117 10.08 -16.60 -12.79
N SER A 118 9.41 -16.12 -13.85
CA SER A 118 8.21 -16.75 -14.44
C SER A 118 7.12 -17.05 -13.41
N THR A 119 6.97 -16.16 -12.42
CA THR A 119 5.94 -16.21 -11.39
C THR A 119 5.10 -14.95 -11.41
N THR A 120 3.96 -14.98 -10.72
CA THR A 120 3.07 -13.84 -10.58
C THR A 120 3.24 -13.22 -9.21
N TYR A 121 3.55 -11.92 -9.17
CA TYR A 121 3.50 -11.18 -7.92
C TYR A 121 2.04 -10.92 -7.55
N THR A 122 1.60 -11.54 -6.46
CA THR A 122 0.29 -11.28 -5.86
C THR A 122 0.50 -10.37 -4.66
N ALA A 123 0.34 -9.06 -4.87
CA ALA A 123 0.23 -8.11 -3.77
C ALA A 123 -0.93 -8.58 -2.86
N SER A 124 -0.61 -9.09 -1.66
CA SER A 124 -1.51 -9.87 -0.79
C SER A 124 -2.99 -9.51 -0.95
N THR A 125 -3.75 -10.32 -1.70
CA THR A 125 -5.18 -10.07 -1.97
C THR A 125 -6.09 -10.75 -0.94
N THR A 126 -5.55 -11.58 -0.06
CA THR A 126 -6.34 -12.63 0.60
C THR A 126 -7.13 -12.18 1.83
N ASP A 127 -6.80 -11.04 2.47
CA ASP A 127 -7.36 -10.75 3.81
C ASP A 127 -8.00 -9.35 3.95
N GLY A 128 -8.54 -8.77 2.88
CA GLY A 128 -8.95 -7.34 2.90
C GLY A 128 -7.77 -6.38 3.14
N ASN A 129 -6.54 -6.92 3.00
CA ASN A 129 -5.26 -6.27 3.27
C ASN A 129 -4.47 -6.01 1.99
N ALA A 130 -5.18 -5.78 0.88
CA ALA A 130 -4.58 -5.49 -0.42
C ALA A 130 -3.56 -4.35 -0.28
N LEU A 131 -2.31 -4.59 -0.66
CA LEU A 131 -1.26 -3.56 -0.60
C LEU A 131 -1.54 -2.39 -1.57
N ARG A 132 -2.56 -2.49 -2.42
CA ARG A 132 -3.09 -1.41 -3.26
C ARG A 132 -4.60 -1.45 -3.29
N ARG A 133 -5.22 -0.28 -3.41
CA ARG A 133 -6.64 -0.11 -3.69
C ARG A 133 -6.81 0.87 -4.84
N GLN A 134 -7.89 0.70 -5.60
CA GLN A 134 -8.33 1.64 -6.63
C GLN A 134 -9.74 2.19 -6.32
N ARG A 135 -10.41 1.61 -5.32
CA ARG A 135 -11.79 1.93 -4.93
C ARG A 135 -11.89 1.93 -3.42
N LEU A 136 -12.89 2.64 -2.91
CA LEU A 136 -13.20 2.77 -1.49
C LEU A 136 -14.59 2.20 -1.12
N ASP A 137 -15.12 1.28 -1.94
CA ASP A 137 -16.44 0.70 -1.69
C ASP A 137 -16.54 0.10 -0.28
N GLY A 138 -17.61 0.42 0.43
CA GLY A 138 -17.86 -0.07 1.80
C GLY A 138 -17.06 0.62 2.91
N VAL A 139 -16.18 1.59 2.59
CA VAL A 139 -15.47 2.38 3.61
C VAL A 139 -16.44 3.40 4.22
N THR A 140 -16.72 3.28 5.52
CA THR A 140 -17.69 4.15 6.22
C THR A 140 -17.05 5.26 7.04
N SER A 141 -15.74 5.20 7.27
CA SER A 141 -15.00 6.19 8.07
C SER A 141 -13.51 6.19 7.73
N LEU A 142 -12.90 7.37 7.79
CA LEU A 142 -11.46 7.59 7.65
C LEU A 142 -11.00 8.60 8.71
N PRO A 143 -9.75 8.50 9.21
CA PRO A 143 -9.24 9.36 10.27
C PRO A 143 -8.70 10.68 9.71
N LEU A 144 -9.47 11.33 8.83
CA LEU A 144 -9.11 12.55 8.13
C LEU A 144 -10.22 13.60 8.32
N ASP A 145 -9.85 14.87 8.39
CA ASP A 145 -10.83 15.94 8.42
C ASP A 145 -11.54 16.12 7.06
N ASN A 146 -12.70 16.78 7.08
CA ASN A 146 -13.52 16.99 5.88
C ASN A 146 -12.79 17.82 4.81
N THR A 147 -11.85 18.69 5.17
CA THR A 147 -11.10 19.48 4.19
C THR A 147 -10.13 18.60 3.42
N THR A 148 -9.39 17.75 4.12
CA THR A 148 -8.49 16.75 3.54
C THR A 148 -9.26 15.80 2.64
N LEU A 149 -10.38 15.25 3.10
CA LEU A 149 -11.23 14.36 2.30
C LEU A 149 -11.72 15.02 0.99
N ARG A 150 -12.05 16.32 1.01
CA ARG A 150 -12.47 17.06 -0.19
C ARG A 150 -11.31 17.29 -1.16
N HIS A 151 -10.10 17.52 -0.67
CA HIS A 151 -8.91 17.62 -1.53
C HIS A 151 -8.54 16.28 -2.17
N LEU A 152 -8.62 15.17 -1.42
CA LEU A 152 -8.46 13.83 -1.99
C LEU A 152 -9.53 13.57 -3.08
N ALA A 153 -10.80 13.91 -2.79
CA ALA A 153 -11.88 13.75 -3.76
C ALA A 153 -11.68 14.58 -5.04
N LEU A 154 -11.09 15.78 -4.93
CA LEU A 154 -10.73 16.62 -6.07
C LEU A 154 -9.62 15.99 -6.93
N ALA A 155 -8.56 15.47 -6.30
CA ALA A 155 -7.48 14.81 -7.00
C ALA A 155 -8.00 13.60 -7.80
N GLU A 156 -8.80 12.75 -7.13
CA GLU A 156 -9.45 11.59 -7.74
C GLU A 156 -10.36 11.96 -8.92
N ASP A 157 -11.20 12.99 -8.77
CA ASP A 157 -12.12 13.39 -9.82
C ASP A 157 -11.41 13.98 -11.06
N ARG A 158 -10.33 14.74 -10.84
CA ARG A 158 -9.48 15.25 -11.93
C ARG A 158 -8.79 14.10 -12.67
N ALA A 159 -8.23 13.14 -11.94
CA ALA A 159 -7.59 11.96 -12.50
C ALA A 159 -8.58 11.09 -13.28
N GLY A 160 -9.78 10.84 -12.73
CA GLY A 160 -10.86 10.13 -13.40
C GLY A 160 -11.26 10.77 -14.73
N SER A 161 -11.51 12.09 -14.71
CA SER A 161 -11.87 12.85 -15.92
C SER A 161 -10.77 12.79 -16.98
N ALA A 162 -9.51 12.93 -16.57
CA ALA A 162 -8.36 12.84 -17.46
C ALA A 162 -8.22 11.43 -18.05
N MET A 163 -8.36 10.38 -17.23
CA MET A 163 -8.32 8.99 -17.68
C MET A 163 -9.44 8.65 -18.64
N GLN A 164 -10.64 9.19 -18.43
CA GLN A 164 -11.77 9.01 -19.34
C GLN A 164 -11.45 9.56 -20.74
N LEU A 165 -10.92 10.79 -20.80
CA LEU A 165 -10.51 11.41 -22.06
C LEU A 165 -9.40 10.62 -22.73
N LEU A 166 -8.36 10.24 -21.98
CA LEU A 166 -7.24 9.46 -22.49
C LEU A 166 -7.69 8.09 -23.01
N ALA A 167 -8.60 7.42 -22.31
CA ALA A 167 -9.23 6.18 -22.78
C ALA A 167 -10.01 6.41 -24.08
N ALA A 168 -10.78 7.49 -24.19
CA ALA A 168 -11.49 7.85 -25.43
C ALA A 168 -10.53 8.15 -26.60
N LYS A 169 -9.29 8.59 -26.31
CA LYS A 169 -8.22 8.78 -27.30
C LYS A 169 -7.40 7.51 -27.57
N ASN A 170 -7.75 6.37 -26.96
CA ASN A 170 -6.97 5.12 -27.01
C ASN A 170 -5.51 5.30 -26.54
N ALA A 171 -5.29 6.17 -25.55
CA ALA A 171 -3.97 6.35 -24.95
C ALA A 171 -3.51 5.07 -24.23
N PRO A 172 -2.22 4.67 -24.37
CA PRO A 172 -1.68 3.53 -23.64
C PRO A 172 -1.81 3.70 -22.12
N GLY A 173 -2.25 2.64 -21.43
CA GLY A 173 -2.38 2.63 -19.98
C GLY A 173 -3.64 3.33 -19.42
N ALA A 174 -4.45 3.96 -20.27
CA ALA A 174 -5.74 4.55 -19.89
C ALA A 174 -6.90 3.60 -20.22
N THR A 175 -7.83 3.42 -19.27
CA THR A 175 -9.04 2.60 -19.49
C THR A 175 -10.25 3.26 -18.84
N LEU A 176 -11.45 2.97 -19.36
CA LEU A 176 -12.69 3.41 -18.73
C LEU A 176 -12.84 2.83 -17.31
N THR A 177 -12.39 1.60 -17.07
CA THR A 177 -12.38 1.01 -15.72
C THR A 177 -11.53 1.82 -14.75
N LEU A 178 -10.35 2.31 -15.17
CA LEU A 178 -9.48 3.12 -14.33
C LEU A 178 -10.12 4.48 -14.01
N SER A 179 -10.73 5.11 -15.02
CA SER A 179 -11.55 6.31 -14.84
C SER A 179 -12.70 6.09 -13.84
N ASP A 180 -13.48 5.02 -14.00
CA ASP A 180 -14.60 4.69 -13.12
C ASP A 180 -14.15 4.42 -11.67
N ASN A 181 -12.96 3.86 -11.51
CA ASN A 181 -12.36 3.62 -10.19
C ASN A 181 -12.03 4.94 -9.48
N HIS A 182 -11.37 5.88 -10.17
CA HIS A 182 -11.12 7.22 -9.65
C HIS A 182 -12.43 7.95 -9.28
N HIS A 183 -13.41 8.00 -10.18
CA HIS A 183 -14.69 8.68 -9.89
C HIS A 183 -15.46 8.03 -8.73
N ALA A 184 -15.38 6.71 -8.59
CA ALA A 184 -15.96 6.01 -7.44
C ALA A 184 -15.23 6.33 -6.14
N ALA A 185 -13.89 6.32 -6.14
CA ALA A 185 -13.09 6.71 -4.98
C ALA A 185 -13.38 8.17 -4.57
N GLY A 186 -13.37 9.10 -5.52
CA GLY A 186 -13.70 10.51 -5.30
C GLY A 186 -15.11 10.73 -4.75
N SER A 187 -16.10 10.00 -5.26
CA SER A 187 -17.49 10.06 -4.75
C SER A 187 -17.62 9.51 -3.34
N GLN A 188 -16.88 8.44 -3.01
CA GLN A 188 -16.85 7.91 -1.65
C GLN A 188 -16.18 8.88 -0.68
N LEU A 189 -15.05 9.49 -1.07
CA LEU A 189 -14.37 10.51 -0.26
C LEU A 189 -15.27 11.72 0.00
N MET A 190 -16.03 12.17 -1.01
CA MET A 190 -17.00 13.26 -0.84
C MET A 190 -18.15 12.88 0.09
N THR A 191 -18.63 11.63 -0.01
CA THR A 191 -19.64 11.10 0.91
C THR A 191 -19.12 11.08 2.35
N LEU A 192 -17.88 10.65 2.56
CA LEU A 192 -17.21 10.67 3.87
C LEU A 192 -17.00 12.09 4.40
N ALA A 193 -16.76 13.07 3.52
CA ALA A 193 -16.69 14.49 3.87
C ALA A 193 -18.07 15.12 4.18
N GLY A 194 -19.16 14.34 4.07
CA GLY A 194 -20.52 14.78 4.33
C GLY A 194 -21.20 15.50 3.15
N ASN A 195 -20.65 15.40 1.94
CA ASN A 195 -21.19 16.04 0.72
C ASN A 195 -21.38 17.57 0.83
N THR A 196 -20.53 18.24 1.62
CA THR A 196 -20.56 19.69 1.79
C THR A 196 -19.28 20.33 1.27
N GLY A 197 -19.38 21.52 0.66
CA GLY A 197 -18.22 22.25 0.16
C GLY A 197 -17.40 21.50 -0.89
N ASP A 198 -18.08 20.75 -1.77
CA ASP A 198 -17.46 19.94 -2.84
C ASP A 198 -16.52 20.81 -3.70
N LEU A 199 -15.25 20.38 -3.80
CA LEU A 199 -14.21 21.08 -4.55
C LEU A 199 -14.07 20.58 -5.98
N ARG A 200 -14.70 19.44 -6.31
CA ARG A 200 -14.67 18.83 -7.64
C ARG A 200 -15.30 19.75 -8.66
N GLN A 201 -14.79 19.69 -9.89
CA GLN A 201 -15.24 20.53 -10.99
C GLN A 201 -16.07 19.73 -11.96
N LYS A 202 -17.05 20.39 -12.59
CA LYS A 202 -17.79 19.78 -13.71
C LYS A 202 -16.94 19.68 -14.97
N GLU A 203 -15.98 20.59 -15.10
CA GLU A 203 -15.13 20.74 -16.27
C GLU A 203 -13.70 21.00 -15.82
N TYR A 204 -12.74 20.29 -16.43
CA TYR A 204 -11.31 20.49 -16.23
C TYR A 204 -10.68 20.93 -17.55
N ASP A 205 -9.62 21.74 -17.49
CA ASP A 205 -8.82 22.03 -18.67
C ASP A 205 -8.08 20.77 -19.11
N VAL A 206 -8.38 20.33 -20.33
CA VAL A 206 -7.84 19.11 -20.93
C VAL A 206 -7.09 19.39 -22.23
N SER A 207 -6.82 20.66 -22.54
CA SER A 207 -6.15 21.08 -23.77
C SER A 207 -4.82 20.35 -23.99
N THR A 208 -4.03 20.18 -22.93
CA THR A 208 -2.75 19.46 -22.95
C THR A 208 -2.91 17.96 -23.22
N LEU A 209 -3.91 17.31 -22.62
CA LEU A 209 -4.23 15.89 -22.83
C LEU A 209 -4.78 15.62 -24.22
N ILE A 210 -5.54 16.56 -24.79
CA ILE A 210 -6.03 16.47 -26.18
C ILE A 210 -4.86 16.57 -27.15
N ALA A 211 -3.92 17.49 -26.92
CA ALA A 211 -2.75 17.69 -27.76
C ALA A 211 -1.75 16.53 -27.67
N ASN A 212 -1.62 15.93 -26.48
CA ASN A 212 -0.61 14.93 -26.16
C ASN A 212 -1.23 13.69 -25.47
N PRO A 213 -2.07 12.91 -26.15
CA PRO A 213 -2.79 11.81 -25.50
C PRO A 213 -1.90 10.61 -25.15
N SER A 214 -0.85 10.33 -25.92
CA SER A 214 -0.02 9.15 -25.70
C SER A 214 1.16 9.42 -24.77
N THR A 215 1.81 10.56 -24.93
CA THR A 215 3.05 10.92 -24.21
C THR A 215 3.05 12.41 -23.92
N ALA A 216 3.37 12.80 -22.69
CA ALA A 216 3.51 14.20 -22.30
C ALA A 216 4.82 14.40 -21.51
N THR A 217 5.19 15.66 -21.31
CA THR A 217 6.30 16.02 -20.42
C THR A 217 5.72 16.41 -19.07
N ASP A 218 6.18 15.73 -18.02
CA ASP A 218 5.83 16.05 -16.65
C ASP A 218 6.37 17.44 -16.28
N HIS A 219 5.48 18.31 -15.80
CA HIS A 219 5.80 19.68 -15.47
C HIS A 219 6.71 19.79 -14.23
N ASN A 220 6.71 18.80 -13.35
CA ASN A 220 7.49 18.81 -12.11
C ASN A 220 8.94 18.36 -12.34
N THR A 221 9.13 17.34 -13.17
CA THR A 221 10.43 16.68 -13.38
C THR A 221 11.07 17.00 -14.73
N GLY A 222 10.30 17.46 -15.70
CA GLY A 222 10.75 17.62 -17.09
C GLY A 222 10.92 16.29 -17.84
N LEU A 223 10.53 15.16 -17.25
CA LEU A 223 10.64 13.84 -17.85
C LEU A 223 9.47 13.59 -18.81
N THR A 224 9.75 12.97 -19.95
CA THR A 224 8.71 12.47 -20.85
C THR A 224 8.26 11.09 -20.41
N ALA A 225 6.96 10.91 -20.23
CA ALA A 225 6.32 9.64 -19.90
C ALA A 225 4.96 9.51 -20.60
N ALA A 226 4.33 8.33 -20.51
CA ALA A 226 2.98 8.16 -21.00
C ALA A 226 2.02 9.13 -20.28
N SER A 227 1.09 9.76 -21.01
CA SER A 227 0.21 10.78 -20.42
C SER A 227 -0.66 10.19 -19.29
N ALA A 228 -1.10 8.94 -19.43
CA ALA A 228 -1.80 8.23 -18.35
C ALA A 228 -0.93 8.03 -17.11
N ALA A 229 0.37 7.78 -17.30
CA ALA A 229 1.30 7.61 -16.19
C ALA A 229 1.55 8.93 -15.44
N ILE A 230 1.60 10.05 -16.16
CA ILE A 230 1.71 11.39 -15.58
C ILE A 230 0.45 11.73 -14.79
N VAL A 231 -0.75 11.45 -15.32
CA VAL A 231 -2.02 11.69 -14.61
C VAL A 231 -2.09 10.94 -13.27
N GLU A 232 -1.67 9.68 -13.23
CA GLU A 232 -1.60 8.92 -11.97
C GLU A 232 -0.58 9.49 -10.97
N MET A 233 0.58 9.94 -11.47
CA MET A 233 1.59 10.54 -10.61
C MET A 233 1.14 11.91 -10.08
N ASP A 234 0.52 12.74 -10.92
CA ASP A 234 -0.05 14.01 -10.50
C ASP A 234 -1.14 13.79 -9.44
N CYS A 235 -2.03 12.81 -9.63
CA CYS A 235 -3.02 12.41 -8.62
C CYS A 235 -2.33 12.04 -7.30
N THR A 236 -1.33 11.15 -7.36
CA THR A 236 -0.53 10.73 -6.20
C THR A 236 0.05 11.92 -5.46
N LEU A 237 0.69 12.85 -6.17
CA LEU A 237 1.36 14.01 -5.57
C LEU A 237 0.37 15.01 -4.97
N GLU A 238 -0.77 15.24 -5.62
CA GLU A 238 -1.85 16.07 -5.08
C GLU A 238 -2.44 15.49 -3.80
N GLU A 239 -2.67 14.17 -3.75
CA GLU A 239 -3.15 13.50 -2.54
C GLU A 239 -2.13 13.55 -1.41
N LEU A 240 -0.85 13.32 -1.71
CA LEU A 240 0.23 13.45 -0.73
C LEU A 240 0.33 14.88 -0.18
N ALA A 241 0.16 15.90 -1.03
CA ALA A 241 0.13 17.29 -0.59
C ALA A 241 -1.06 17.55 0.36
N ALA A 242 -2.25 17.03 0.04
CA ALA A 242 -3.41 17.11 0.91
C ALA A 242 -3.19 16.42 2.26
N LEU A 243 -2.59 15.22 2.26
CA LEU A 243 -2.29 14.46 3.47
C LEU A 243 -1.20 15.11 4.34
N SER A 244 -0.21 15.75 3.72
CA SER A 244 0.83 16.50 4.45
C SER A 244 0.28 17.74 5.17
N SER A 245 -0.81 18.31 4.63
CA SER A 245 -1.51 19.47 5.19
C SER A 245 -2.66 19.08 6.11
N ALA A 246 -2.90 17.78 6.29
CA ALA A 246 -4.06 17.29 7.02
C ALA A 246 -4.02 17.72 8.48
N GLY A 247 -5.12 18.28 8.96
CA GLY A 247 -5.34 18.46 10.39
C GLY A 247 -5.55 17.10 11.06
N GLN A 248 -5.23 17.01 12.35
CA GLN A 248 -5.62 15.84 13.13
C GLN A 248 -7.15 15.82 13.27
N ALA A 249 -7.81 14.84 12.66
CA ALA A 249 -9.22 14.58 12.92
C ALA A 249 -9.43 14.27 14.41
N PRO A 250 -10.62 14.53 14.98
CA PRO A 250 -10.94 14.15 16.35
C PRO A 250 -10.61 12.67 16.59
N THR A 251 -9.86 12.36 17.63
CA THR A 251 -9.46 10.98 17.95
C THR A 251 -10.68 10.20 18.44
N THR A 252 -11.43 9.63 17.51
CA THR A 252 -12.45 8.62 17.80
C THR A 252 -11.85 7.23 17.53
N GLY A 253 -12.26 6.23 18.33
CA GLY A 253 -11.77 4.85 18.22
C GLY A 253 -10.38 4.57 18.79
N ASP A 254 -10.05 3.28 18.90
CA ASP A 254 -8.73 2.82 19.33
C ASP A 254 -7.65 3.07 18.26
N ALA A 255 -6.38 3.06 18.68
CA ALA A 255 -5.25 3.35 17.81
C ALA A 255 -5.09 2.31 16.67
N ALA A 256 -5.45 1.06 16.90
CA ALA A 256 -5.36 -0.02 15.91
C ALA A 256 -6.36 0.20 14.76
N THR A 257 -7.60 0.54 15.09
CA THR A 257 -8.67 0.87 14.14
C THR A 257 -8.28 2.09 13.30
N ARG A 258 -7.74 3.15 13.95
CA ARG A 258 -7.25 4.33 13.24
C ARG A 258 -6.13 3.99 12.26
N THR A 259 -5.18 3.16 12.68
CA THR A 259 -4.08 2.70 11.82
C THR A 259 -4.63 1.93 10.62
N GLN A 260 -5.60 1.04 10.82
CA GLN A 260 -6.22 0.27 9.74
C GLN A 260 -7.02 1.15 8.76
N GLN A 261 -7.72 2.17 9.26
CA GLN A 261 -8.39 3.14 8.42
C GLN A 261 -7.38 4.03 7.67
N MET A 262 -6.28 4.44 8.31
CA MET A 262 -5.22 5.19 7.63
C MET A 262 -4.56 4.35 6.52
N LEU A 263 -4.31 3.06 6.78
CA LEU A 263 -3.85 2.12 5.77
C LEU A 263 -4.79 2.06 4.55
N THR A 264 -6.09 2.37 4.72
CA THR A 264 -7.04 2.47 3.61
C THR A 264 -6.71 3.57 2.63
N VAL A 265 -6.38 4.76 3.13
CA VAL A 265 -5.95 5.88 2.29
C VAL A 265 -4.57 5.61 1.72
N ILE A 266 -3.60 5.18 2.55
CA ILE A 266 -2.24 4.84 2.10
C ILE A 266 -2.27 3.88 0.91
N ARG A 267 -3.11 2.85 0.94
CA ARG A 267 -3.23 1.85 -0.14
C ARG A 267 -3.88 2.39 -1.40
N LEU A 268 -4.77 3.38 -1.29
CA LEU A 268 -5.35 4.06 -2.44
C LEU A 268 -4.26 4.85 -3.17
N VAL A 269 -3.57 5.75 -2.44
CA VAL A 269 -2.47 6.57 -2.98
C VAL A 269 -1.32 5.71 -3.51
N THR A 270 -0.97 4.63 -2.79
CA THR A 270 0.03 3.64 -3.25
C THR A 270 -0.42 2.95 -4.55
N GLY A 271 -1.73 2.75 -4.72
CA GLY A 271 -2.34 2.19 -5.92
C GLY A 271 -2.08 3.06 -7.14
N HIS A 272 -2.35 4.35 -7.02
CA HIS A 272 -2.11 5.35 -8.08
C HIS A 272 -0.63 5.47 -8.42
N CYS A 273 0.24 5.58 -7.41
CA CYS A 273 1.69 5.64 -7.61
C CYS A 273 2.23 4.40 -8.33
N TYR A 274 1.74 3.21 -7.94
CA TYR A 274 2.07 1.97 -8.64
C TYR A 274 1.53 1.97 -10.08
N GLN A 275 0.31 2.47 -10.30
CA GLN A 275 -0.31 2.53 -11.63
C GLN A 275 0.47 3.46 -12.55
N ALA A 276 1.01 4.57 -12.02
CA ALA A 276 1.95 5.42 -12.75
C ALA A 276 3.18 4.63 -13.22
N PHE A 277 3.82 3.87 -12.34
CA PHE A 277 4.98 3.03 -12.71
C PHE A 277 4.61 1.97 -13.75
N ALA A 278 3.47 1.30 -13.55
CA ALA A 278 2.96 0.29 -14.48
C ALA A 278 2.66 0.85 -15.87
N ASN A 279 2.26 2.12 -15.93
CA ASN A 279 2.02 2.86 -17.18
C ASN A 279 3.30 3.51 -17.75
N GLY A 280 4.47 3.29 -17.15
CA GLY A 280 5.76 3.72 -17.68
C GLY A 280 6.33 5.02 -17.10
N TYR A 281 5.79 5.51 -15.98
CA TYR A 281 6.45 6.59 -15.24
C TYR A 281 7.75 6.05 -14.57
N PRO A 282 8.89 6.77 -14.62
CA PRO A 282 10.12 6.30 -14.01
C PRO A 282 9.98 6.14 -12.48
N SER A 283 10.27 4.94 -11.97
CA SER A 283 10.15 4.63 -10.53
C SER A 283 11.38 5.02 -9.70
N GLY A 284 12.40 5.64 -10.31
CA GLY A 284 13.62 6.04 -9.61
C GLY A 284 13.43 7.29 -8.75
N ASP A 285 14.22 7.41 -7.68
CA ASP A 285 14.12 8.52 -6.71
C ASP A 285 14.23 9.92 -7.36
N PHE A 286 15.01 10.03 -8.44
CA PHE A 286 15.16 11.26 -9.21
C PHE A 286 13.86 11.75 -9.86
N ALA A 287 12.88 10.87 -10.08
CA ALA A 287 11.60 11.22 -10.66
C ALA A 287 10.56 11.47 -9.56
N VAL A 288 10.45 10.57 -8.59
CA VAL A 288 9.37 10.59 -7.59
C VAL A 288 9.64 11.49 -6.38
N PHE A 289 10.90 11.85 -6.13
CA PHE A 289 11.30 12.78 -5.05
C PHE A 289 11.98 14.05 -5.58
N ALA A 290 11.91 14.32 -6.89
CA ALA A 290 12.50 15.54 -7.46
C ALA A 290 11.81 16.82 -6.95
N SER A 291 10.51 16.79 -6.67
CA SER A 291 9.75 17.94 -6.18
C SER A 291 9.99 18.26 -4.69
N THR A 292 10.35 17.26 -3.87
CA THR A 292 10.68 17.45 -2.44
C THR A 292 12.05 18.07 -2.20
N SER A 293 12.92 18.16 -3.22
CA SER A 293 14.23 18.82 -3.12
C SER A 293 14.18 20.36 -3.20
N LYS A 294 13.01 20.92 -3.49
CA LYS A 294 12.78 22.38 -3.62
C LYS A 294 11.98 23.00 -2.46
N GLN A 295 11.71 22.25 -1.39
CA GLN A 295 11.10 22.76 -0.16
C GLN A 295 12.14 22.97 0.93
#